data_AF-A0A958XYD9-F1
#
_entry.id   AF-A0A958XYD9-F1
#
_cell.length_a   1.000
_cell.length_b   1.000
_cell.length_c   1.000
_cell.angle_alpha   90.00
_cell.angle_beta   90.00
_cell.angle_gamma   90.00
#
_symmetry.space_group_name_H-M   'P 1'
#
loop_
_entity.id
_entity.type
_entity.pdbx_description
1 polymer ?
#
loop_
_entity_poly.entity_id
_entity_poly.type
_entity_poly.pdbx_seq_one_letter_code
_entity_poly.pdbx_strand_id
1 'polypeptide(L)'
;MFSKVFLPLALILFASDVMAQGDLPMPRNLQAAFDKGTRSHDGMPGKMYWQNSADYDISVEFDPTTRLIAGTESIVYYNNSPDTLREIAFFLYPNLYRKGSRRMMAVRPDDLSDGIQFSRFLVNGEPQQNINRR
;
A
#
# COMPACT_ATOMS: atom_id res chain seq x y z
N MET A 1 -25.56 -7.36 77.93
CA MET A 1 -24.13 -7.23 77.56
C MET A 1 -23.69 -8.54 76.92
N PHE A 2 -23.86 -8.71 75.61
CA PHE A 2 -23.07 -9.63 74.77
C PHE A 2 -23.30 -9.21 73.31
N SER A 3 -22.21 -8.86 72.64
CA SER A 3 -22.16 -8.11 71.38
C SER A 3 -22.51 -9.00 70.18
N LYS A 4 -23.41 -8.49 69.34
CA LYS A 4 -23.69 -9.00 67.98
C LYS A 4 -22.56 -8.59 67.04
N VAL A 5 -21.48 -9.36 66.90
CA VAL A 5 -20.56 -9.21 65.77
C VAL A 5 -19.93 -10.57 65.43
N PHE A 6 -20.65 -11.41 64.69
CA PHE A 6 -20.08 -12.60 64.06
C PHE A 6 -20.71 -12.78 62.68
N LEU A 7 -20.54 -11.77 61.82
CA LEU A 7 -20.72 -11.93 60.36
C LEU A 7 -20.12 -10.69 59.65
N PRO A 8 -18.80 -10.66 59.43
CA PRO A 8 -18.36 -10.21 58.11
C PRO A 8 -17.09 -10.91 57.61
N LEU A 9 -16.82 -12.17 57.99
CA LEU A 9 -15.62 -12.86 57.49
C LEU A 9 -15.89 -13.79 56.29
N ALA A 10 -17.14 -14.18 56.06
CA ALA A 10 -17.50 -15.06 54.95
C ALA A 10 -17.64 -14.34 53.59
N LEU A 11 -17.66 -13.00 53.55
CA LEU A 11 -17.85 -12.25 52.31
C LEU A 11 -16.53 -11.93 51.58
N ILE A 12 -15.37 -12.26 52.16
CA ILE A 12 -14.06 -11.87 51.60
C ILE A 12 -13.40 -13.01 50.79
N LEU A 13 -13.94 -14.23 50.83
CA LEU A 13 -13.32 -15.42 50.21
C LEU A 13 -13.79 -15.76 48.79
N PHE A 14 -14.55 -14.87 48.13
CA PHE A 14 -14.97 -15.03 46.73
C PHE A 14 -14.54 -13.85 45.84
N ALA A 15 -13.34 -13.31 46.07
CA ALA A 15 -12.68 -12.50 45.04
C ALA A 15 -11.99 -13.45 44.06
N SER A 16 -12.77 -14.12 43.22
CA SER A 16 -12.23 -14.78 42.04
C SER A 16 -11.69 -13.67 41.14
N ASP A 17 -10.40 -13.69 40.81
CA ASP A 17 -9.86 -12.84 39.77
C ASP A 17 -10.64 -13.11 38.47
N VAL A 18 -11.53 -12.19 38.12
CA VAL A 18 -12.12 -12.15 36.79
C VAL A 18 -10.98 -11.75 35.86
N MET A 19 -10.25 -12.74 35.36
CA MET A 19 -9.36 -12.59 34.22
C MET A 19 -10.24 -12.24 33.02
N ALA A 20 -10.59 -10.96 32.91
CA ALA A 20 -11.15 -10.39 31.70
C ALA A 20 -10.15 -10.65 30.56
N GLN A 21 -10.68 -11.06 29.41
CA GLN A 21 -9.96 -11.44 28.18
C GLN A 21 -8.51 -10.94 28.14
N GLY A 22 -7.54 -11.86 28.29
CA GLY A 22 -6.14 -11.54 28.06
C GLY A 22 -5.95 -10.97 26.66
N ASP A 23 -5.01 -10.03 26.52
CA ASP A 23 -4.72 -9.41 25.23
C ASP A 23 -4.51 -10.48 24.16
N LEU A 24 -5.25 -10.35 23.05
CA LEU A 24 -5.07 -11.25 21.93
C LEU A 24 -3.63 -11.11 21.42
N PRO A 25 -2.93 -12.23 21.17
CA PRO A 25 -1.56 -12.18 20.68
C PRO A 25 -1.52 -11.42 19.36
N MET A 26 -0.74 -10.34 19.34
CA MET A 26 -0.63 -9.45 18.20
C MET A 26 0.38 -10.00 17.19
N PRO A 27 0.05 -10.03 15.90
CA PRO A 27 0.99 -10.52 14.90
C PRO A 27 2.13 -9.50 14.72
N ARG A 28 3.36 -10.00 14.55
CA ARG A 28 4.60 -9.19 14.54
C ARG A 28 4.60 -8.07 13.48
N ASN A 29 3.91 -8.27 12.36
CA ASN A 29 3.77 -7.26 11.30
C ASN A 29 2.93 -6.05 11.75
N LEU A 30 1.97 -6.25 12.67
CA LEU A 30 1.20 -5.14 13.23
C LEU A 30 1.92 -4.48 14.40
N GLN A 31 2.65 -5.25 15.22
CA GLN A 31 3.49 -4.72 16.31
C GLN A 31 4.39 -3.59 15.82
N ALA A 32 5.13 -3.82 14.71
CA ALA A 32 6.00 -2.80 14.15
C ALA A 32 5.26 -1.52 13.70
N ALA A 33 4.00 -1.61 13.28
CA ALA A 33 3.20 -0.45 12.89
C ALA A 33 2.69 0.34 14.11
N PHE A 34 2.35 -0.35 15.20
CA PHE A 34 2.00 0.28 16.47
C PHE A 34 3.20 0.96 17.11
N ASP A 35 4.35 0.27 17.18
CA ASP A 35 5.59 0.81 17.73
C ASP A 35 6.07 2.05 16.95
N LYS A 36 5.87 2.06 15.63
CA LYS A 36 6.15 3.22 14.77
C LYS A 36 5.06 4.30 14.80
N GLY A 37 3.93 4.06 15.48
CA GLY A 37 2.80 4.99 15.54
C GLY A 37 2.09 5.24 14.20
N THR A 38 2.29 4.38 13.21
CA THR A 38 1.63 4.47 11.89
C THR A 38 0.26 3.83 11.88
N ARG A 39 -0.09 3.07 12.93
CA ARG A 39 -1.40 2.44 13.14
C ARG A 39 -1.85 2.64 14.59
N SER A 40 -3.13 2.92 14.82
CA SER A 40 -3.76 2.96 16.16
C SER A 40 -4.50 1.66 16.47
N HIS A 41 -4.63 1.32 17.76
CA HIS A 41 -5.20 0.03 18.20
C HIS A 41 -6.67 -0.19 17.81
N ASP A 42 -7.40 0.89 17.50
CA ASP A 42 -8.74 0.87 16.92
C ASP A 42 -8.76 0.62 15.39
N GLY A 43 -7.59 0.44 14.79
CA GLY A 43 -7.40 0.12 13.38
C GLY A 43 -7.30 1.31 12.44
N MET A 44 -7.43 2.54 12.94
CA MET A 44 -7.26 3.77 12.17
C MET A 44 -5.77 4.05 11.85
N PRO A 45 -5.52 4.96 10.89
CA PRO A 45 -4.22 5.59 10.74
C PRO A 45 -3.71 6.18 12.06
N GLY A 46 -2.49 5.83 12.45
CA GLY A 46 -1.84 6.43 13.62
C GLY A 46 -1.33 7.84 13.34
N LYS A 47 -0.87 8.54 14.37
CA LYS A 47 -0.37 9.94 14.25
C LYS A 47 0.81 10.10 13.29
N MET A 48 1.62 9.05 13.13
CA MET A 48 2.78 9.03 12.23
C MET A 48 2.45 8.41 10.86
N TYR A 49 1.18 8.14 10.59
CA TYR A 49 0.75 7.61 9.30
C TYR A 49 1.01 8.62 8.18
N TRP A 50 1.43 8.13 7.02
CA TRP A 50 1.73 8.93 5.84
C TRP A 50 1.11 8.27 4.61
N GLN A 51 0.85 9.09 3.59
CA GLN A 51 0.40 8.65 2.28
C GLN A 51 1.16 9.42 1.22
N ASN A 52 1.73 8.70 0.25
CA ASN A 52 2.32 9.35 -0.92
C ASN A 52 1.20 9.74 -1.90
N SER A 53 1.50 10.73 -2.73
CA SER A 53 0.59 11.19 -3.78
C SER A 53 1.39 11.49 -5.05
N ALA A 54 0.69 11.63 -6.17
CA ALA A 54 1.31 12.03 -7.41
C ALA A 54 0.31 12.81 -8.26
N ASP A 55 0.81 13.86 -8.90
CA ASP A 55 0.09 14.63 -9.89
C ASP A 55 0.53 14.18 -11.28
N TYR A 56 -0.46 14.03 -12.17
CA TYR A 56 -0.26 13.51 -13.52
C TYR A 56 -0.76 14.54 -14.53
N ASP A 57 0.10 14.91 -15.46
CA ASP A 57 -0.27 15.64 -16.67
C ASP A 57 -0.03 14.74 -17.87
N ILE A 58 -1.12 14.37 -18.55
CA ILE A 58 -1.13 13.36 -19.61
C ILE A 58 -1.73 13.99 -20.86
N SER A 59 -0.91 14.07 -21.91
CA SER A 59 -1.32 14.49 -23.25
C SER A 59 -1.18 13.31 -24.20
N VAL A 60 -2.27 12.91 -24.84
CA VAL A 60 -2.33 11.74 -25.71
C VAL A 60 -3.08 12.02 -27.00
N GLU A 61 -2.65 11.35 -28.06
CA GLU A 61 -3.30 11.30 -29.35
C GLU A 61 -3.54 9.85 -29.73
N PHE A 62 -4.71 9.58 -30.32
CA PHE A 62 -5.07 8.27 -30.87
C PHE A 62 -5.27 8.39 -32.37
N ASP A 63 -4.56 7.56 -33.13
CA ASP A 63 -4.75 7.42 -34.57
C ASP A 63 -5.64 6.20 -34.86
N PRO A 64 -6.89 6.36 -35.34
CA PRO A 64 -7.78 5.25 -35.64
C PRO A 64 -7.31 4.36 -36.80
N THR A 65 -6.51 4.90 -37.72
CA THR A 65 -6.02 4.19 -38.91
C THR A 65 -4.98 3.15 -38.51
N THR A 66 -4.02 3.55 -37.68
CA THR A 66 -2.95 2.67 -37.18
C THR A 66 -3.28 2.01 -35.84
N ARG A 67 -4.30 2.50 -35.14
CA ARG A 67 -4.70 2.12 -33.77
C ARG A 67 -3.61 2.38 -32.73
N LEU A 68 -2.74 3.35 -32.99
CA LEU A 68 -1.67 3.72 -32.07
C LEU A 68 -2.10 4.85 -31.14
N ILE A 69 -1.69 4.74 -29.88
CA ILE A 69 -1.75 5.82 -28.90
C ILE A 69 -0.33 6.32 -28.68
N ALA A 70 -0.11 7.61 -28.88
CA ALA A 70 1.15 8.28 -28.61
C ALA A 70 0.91 9.48 -27.70
N GLY A 71 1.90 9.87 -26.91
CA GLY A 71 1.72 10.97 -25.97
C GLY A 71 2.92 11.22 -25.08
N THR A 72 2.72 12.17 -24.18
CA THR A 72 3.68 12.55 -23.14
C THR A 72 2.98 12.56 -21.79
N GLU A 73 3.69 12.09 -20.77
CA GLU A 73 3.23 12.08 -19.38
C GLU A 73 4.29 12.77 -18.52
N SER A 74 3.84 13.71 -17.68
CA SER A 74 4.64 14.32 -16.63
C SER A 74 4.06 13.92 -15.28
N ILE A 75 4.93 13.46 -14.38
CA ILE A 75 4.53 12.97 -13.06
C ILE A 75 5.31 13.75 -12.00
N VAL A 76 4.59 14.42 -11.11
CA VAL A 76 5.18 14.99 -9.88
C VAL A 76 4.84 14.04 -8.74
N TYR A 77 5.84 13.35 -8.20
CA TYR A 77 5.66 12.40 -7.10
C TYR A 77 5.99 13.03 -5.75
N TYR A 78 5.07 12.93 -4.80
CA TYR A 78 5.22 13.42 -3.42
C TYR A 78 5.49 12.26 -2.48
N ASN A 79 6.75 12.12 -2.05
CA ASN A 79 7.14 11.16 -1.01
C ASN A 79 6.96 11.79 0.38
N ASN A 80 5.83 11.50 1.02
CA ASN A 80 5.52 11.88 2.40
C ASN A 80 6.02 10.84 3.42
N SER A 81 6.60 9.74 2.96
CA SER A 81 7.27 8.77 3.83
C SER A 81 8.46 9.40 4.56
N PRO A 82 8.74 9.04 5.82
CA PRO A 82 9.99 9.38 6.49
C PRO A 82 11.21 8.70 5.84
N ASP A 83 10.99 7.67 5.02
CA ASP A 83 12.06 6.91 4.38
C ASP A 83 12.44 7.53 3.02
N THR A 84 13.74 7.47 2.70
CA THR A 84 14.25 7.90 1.39
C THR A 84 13.77 6.98 0.28
N LEU A 85 13.07 7.54 -0.72
CA LEU A 85 12.69 6.82 -1.93
C LEU A 85 13.91 6.51 -2.80
N ARG A 86 14.16 5.23 -3.07
CA ARG A 86 15.27 4.77 -3.93
C ARG A 86 14.84 4.27 -5.30
N GLU A 87 13.62 3.76 -5.39
CA GLU A 87 13.06 3.19 -6.61
C GLU A 87 11.59 3.58 -6.71
N ILE A 88 11.11 3.78 -7.93
CA ILE A 88 9.68 3.94 -8.23
C ILE A 88 9.29 2.90 -9.28
N ALA A 89 8.16 2.24 -9.07
CA ALA A 89 7.64 1.23 -9.96
C ALA A 89 6.37 1.74 -10.63
N PHE A 90 6.24 1.49 -11.93
CA PHE A 90 5.07 1.88 -12.71
C PHE A 90 4.36 0.65 -13.25
N PHE A 91 3.04 0.62 -13.10
CA PHE A 91 2.20 -0.37 -13.74
C PHE A 91 1.88 0.08 -15.16
N LEU A 92 2.58 -0.50 -16.14
CA LEU A 92 2.31 -0.26 -17.56
C LEU A 92 1.23 -1.22 -18.04
N TYR A 93 -0.03 -0.95 -17.68
CA TYR A 93 -1.16 -1.82 -18.02
C TYR A 93 -1.25 -2.25 -19.49
N PRO A 94 -0.93 -1.40 -20.50
CA PRO A 94 -0.95 -1.82 -21.90
C PRO A 94 0.02 -2.98 -22.22
N ASN A 95 1.06 -3.20 -21.40
CA ASN A 95 1.97 -4.34 -21.56
C ASN A 95 1.30 -5.70 -21.31
N LEU A 96 0.08 -5.73 -20.78
CA LEU A 96 -0.74 -6.93 -20.77
C LEU A 96 -0.93 -7.50 -22.18
N TYR A 97 -1.03 -6.62 -23.19
CA TYR A 97 -1.22 -6.97 -24.61
C TYR A 97 0.10 -7.21 -25.37
N ARG A 98 1.25 -6.99 -24.73
CA ARG A 98 2.56 -7.21 -25.36
C ARG A 98 2.75 -8.67 -25.77
N LYS A 99 3.25 -8.94 -26.97
CA LYS A 99 3.59 -10.30 -27.42
C LYS A 99 4.49 -11.02 -26.41
N GLY A 100 4.14 -12.26 -26.07
CA GLY A 100 4.88 -13.07 -25.09
C GLY A 100 4.58 -12.78 -23.61
N SER A 101 3.76 -11.78 -23.27
CA SER A 101 3.36 -11.56 -21.87
C SER A 101 2.62 -12.77 -21.30
N ARG A 102 3.00 -13.17 -20.09
CA ARG A 102 2.31 -14.22 -19.33
C ARG A 102 0.96 -13.68 -18.89
N ARG A 103 -0.12 -14.34 -19.32
CA ARG A 103 -1.49 -13.95 -19.02
C ARG A 103 -2.35 -15.20 -18.90
N MET A 104 -3.36 -15.14 -18.02
CA MET A 104 -4.31 -16.24 -17.83
C MET A 104 -5.45 -16.21 -18.87
N MET A 105 -5.75 -15.03 -19.41
CA MET A 105 -6.80 -14.84 -20.42
C MET A 105 -6.25 -14.88 -21.84
N ALA A 106 -7.09 -15.37 -22.77
CA ALA A 106 -6.83 -15.24 -24.20
C ALA A 106 -6.98 -13.78 -24.64
N VAL A 107 -6.13 -13.35 -25.56
CA VAL A 107 -6.17 -12.04 -26.21
C VAL A 107 -6.27 -12.29 -27.71
N ARG A 108 -7.07 -11.50 -28.44
CA ARG A 108 -7.20 -11.67 -29.88
C ARG A 108 -5.86 -11.37 -30.55
N PRO A 109 -5.48 -12.09 -31.63
CA PRO A 109 -4.24 -11.81 -32.34
C PRO A 109 -4.09 -10.34 -32.77
N ASP A 110 -5.19 -9.71 -33.18
CA ASP A 110 -5.25 -8.31 -33.63
C ASP A 110 -5.02 -7.30 -32.50
N ASP A 111 -5.20 -7.70 -31.24
CA ASP A 111 -4.98 -6.85 -30.06
C ASP A 111 -3.54 -6.98 -29.52
N LEU A 112 -2.71 -7.86 -30.09
CA LEU A 112 -1.33 -8.03 -29.66
C LEU A 112 -0.47 -6.86 -30.12
N SER A 113 0.30 -6.29 -29.20
CA SER A 113 1.20 -5.17 -29.46
C SER A 113 2.64 -5.49 -29.10
N ASP A 114 3.56 -4.56 -29.38
CA ASP A 114 4.93 -4.66 -28.89
C ASP A 114 5.09 -4.09 -27.46
N GLY A 115 3.99 -3.67 -26.84
CA GLY A 115 3.94 -3.01 -25.54
C GLY A 115 4.24 -1.52 -25.60
N ILE A 116 4.33 -0.88 -24.44
CA ILE A 116 4.74 0.51 -24.28
C ILE A 116 6.18 0.68 -24.75
N GLN A 117 6.39 1.67 -25.61
CA GLN A 117 7.70 2.09 -26.08
C GLN A 117 8.00 3.49 -25.57
N PHE A 118 9.13 3.65 -24.90
CA PHE A 118 9.60 4.96 -24.43
C PHE A 118 10.57 5.53 -25.44
N SER A 119 10.23 6.67 -26.05
CA SER A 119 11.17 7.46 -26.86
C SER A 119 12.13 8.25 -25.98
N ARG A 120 11.65 8.73 -24.82
CA ARG A 120 12.43 9.47 -23.82
C ARG A 120 11.83 9.24 -22.43
N PHE A 121 12.70 9.08 -21.43
CA PHE A 121 12.31 8.97 -20.02
C PHE A 121 13.31 9.73 -19.16
N LEU A 122 12.82 10.73 -18.45
CA LEU A 122 13.63 11.64 -17.63
C LEU A 122 13.16 11.55 -16.18
N VAL A 123 14.10 11.63 -15.24
CA VAL A 123 13.80 11.80 -13.80
C VAL A 123 14.51 13.07 -13.35
N ASN A 124 13.77 14.04 -12.83
CA ASN A 124 14.30 15.35 -12.44
C ASN A 124 15.11 16.05 -13.56
N GLY A 125 14.69 15.87 -14.81
CA GLY A 125 15.37 16.41 -16.00
C GLY A 125 16.49 15.52 -16.57
N GLU A 126 16.96 14.51 -15.83
CA GLU A 126 18.08 13.67 -16.24
C GLU A 126 17.62 12.41 -16.99
N PRO A 127 18.17 12.12 -18.18
CA PRO A 127 17.88 10.89 -18.92
C PRO A 127 18.26 9.64 -18.13
N GLN A 128 17.33 8.68 -18.05
CA GLN A 128 17.59 7.42 -17.35
C GLN A 128 17.94 6.30 -18.33
N GLN A 129 19.04 5.62 -18.06
CA GLN A 129 19.49 4.46 -18.85
C GLN A 129 19.12 3.12 -18.19
N ASN A 130 18.90 3.13 -16.87
CA ASN A 130 18.67 1.92 -16.07
C ASN A 130 17.18 1.69 -15.78
N ILE A 131 16.38 1.51 -16.83
CA ILE A 131 14.95 1.16 -16.68
C ILE A 131 14.83 -0.36 -16.59
N ASN A 132 14.52 -0.86 -15.39
CA ASN A 132 14.27 -2.28 -15.18
C ASN A 132 12.89 -2.67 -15.74
N ARG A 133 12.86 -3.45 -16.82
CA ARG A 133 11.63 -3.87 -17.54
C ARG A 133 11.18 -5.29 -17.19
N ARG A 134 11.24 -5.64 -15.90
CA ARG A 134 10.80 -6.94 -15.37
C ARG A 134 9.32 -7.18 -15.60
#